data_AF-A0A1H3GN34-F1
#
_entry.id   AF-A0A1H3GN34-F1
#
_cell.length_a   1.000
_cell.length_b   1.000
_cell.length_c   1.000
_cell.angle_alpha   90.00
_cell.angle_beta   90.00
_cell.angle_gamma   90.00
#
_symmetry.space_group_name_H-M   'P 1'
#
loop_
_entity.id
_entity.type
_entity.pdbx_description
1 polymer ?
#
loop_
_entity_poly.entity_id
_entity_poly.type
_entity_poly.pdbx_seq_one_letter_code
_entity_poly.pdbx_strand_id
1 'polypeptide(L)'
;MLHAYAKSSGRYRLSLLTVLILLMTAGCAMQPKPVTSDEVAARAAADQAKIYANQEPIRAPIRFEDAVARALKYNLDYRLKLMESALASGQAQFVTYDMLPSLLASAGYVSRNNYYVTDSVDIDTGQVLLSNTTSQEKNRQIASAALT
;
A
#
# COMPACT_ATOMS: atom_id res chain seq x y z
N MET A 1 -48.45 -16.61 -36.14
CA MET A 1 -47.24 -17.21 -35.54
C MET A 1 -46.05 -16.46 -36.13
N LEU A 2 -45.17 -15.71 -35.47
CA LEU A 2 -44.81 -15.48 -34.07
C LEU A 2 -44.26 -14.04 -34.01
N HIS A 3 -44.81 -13.19 -33.14
CA HIS A 3 -44.14 -11.96 -32.73
C HIS A 3 -43.20 -12.27 -31.56
N ALA A 4 -42.15 -11.44 -31.45
CA ALA A 4 -41.31 -11.19 -30.28
C ALA A 4 -40.09 -12.10 -30.07
N TYR A 5 -38.91 -11.56 -30.41
CA TYR A 5 -37.66 -11.93 -29.73
C TYR A 5 -36.79 -10.69 -29.51
N ALA A 6 -36.14 -10.65 -28.35
CA ALA A 6 -35.05 -9.75 -27.94
C ALA A 6 -35.40 -8.33 -27.43
N LYS A 7 -35.97 -8.24 -26.22
CA LYS A 7 -35.81 -7.07 -25.34
C LYS A 7 -35.70 -7.48 -23.86
N SER A 8 -34.66 -8.25 -23.50
CA SER A 8 -34.45 -8.71 -22.11
C SER A 8 -32.98 -8.75 -21.63
N SER A 9 -31.99 -8.76 -22.53
CA SER A 9 -30.57 -8.98 -22.19
C SER A 9 -29.86 -7.83 -21.44
N GLY A 10 -30.41 -6.61 -21.44
CA GLY A 10 -29.78 -5.45 -20.79
C GLY A 10 -29.86 -5.46 -19.26
N ARG A 11 -30.91 -6.05 -18.68
CA ARG A 11 -31.14 -6.08 -17.22
C ARG A 11 -30.20 -7.04 -16.50
N TYR A 12 -29.92 -8.20 -17.10
CA TYR A 12 -29.02 -9.20 -16.53
C TYR A 12 -27.55 -8.77 -16.59
N ARG A 13 -27.13 -8.07 -17.66
CA ARG A 13 -25.78 -7.49 -17.77
C ARG A 13 -25.54 -6.40 -16.73
N LEU A 14 -26.53 -5.55 -16.50
CA LEU A 14 -26.47 -4.52 -15.46
C LEU A 14 -26.39 -5.14 -14.06
N SER A 15 -27.18 -6.19 -13.81
CA SER A 15 -27.19 -6.91 -12.53
C SER A 15 -25.88 -7.65 -12.24
N LEU A 16 -25.27 -8.30 -13.24
CA LEU A 16 -23.94 -8.91 -13.12
C LEU A 16 -22.85 -7.90 -12.76
N LEU A 17 -22.90 -6.71 -13.36
CA LEU A 17 -21.93 -5.64 -13.11
C LEU A 17 -22.07 -5.07 -11.69
N THR A 18 -23.30 -4.94 -11.19
CA THR A 18 -23.54 -4.52 -9.80
C THR A 18 -23.05 -5.55 -8.77
N VAL A 19 -23.20 -6.85 -9.06
CA VAL A 19 -22.70 -7.92 -8.16
C VAL A 19 -21.18 -7.93 -8.12
N LEU A 20 -20.51 -7.73 -9.27
CA LEU A 20 -19.05 -7.66 -9.34
C LEU A 20 -18.49 -6.47 -8.52
N ILE A 21 -19.12 -5.30 -8.65
CA ILE A 21 -18.74 -4.10 -7.88
C ILE A 21 -18.94 -4.36 -6.37
N LEU A 22 -20.05 -4.96 -5.98
CA LEU A 22 -20.34 -5.26 -4.58
C LEU A 22 -19.30 -6.23 -3.97
N LEU A 23 -18.88 -7.25 -4.73
CA LEU A 23 -17.81 -8.17 -4.31
C LEU A 23 -16.46 -7.46 -4.14
N MET A 24 -16.12 -6.52 -5.04
CA MET A 24 -14.86 -5.76 -4.95
C MET A 24 -14.84 -4.82 -3.74
N THR A 25 -16.00 -4.28 -3.32
CA THR A 25 -16.08 -3.35 -2.17
C THR A 25 -16.10 -4.03 -0.81
N ALA A 26 -16.38 -5.34 -0.73
CA ALA A 26 -16.48 -6.06 0.55
C ALA A 26 -15.14 -6.18 1.31
N GLY A 27 -14.00 -5.94 0.65
CA GLY A 27 -12.67 -6.03 1.27
C GLY A 27 -12.19 -4.78 2.02
N CYS A 28 -12.82 -3.62 1.81
CA CYS A 28 -12.31 -2.34 2.35
C CYS A 28 -12.73 -2.05 3.81
N ALA A 29 -13.44 -2.96 4.47
CA ALA A 29 -14.01 -2.75 5.81
C ALA A 29 -13.30 -3.54 6.93
N MET A 30 -12.07 -4.02 6.70
CA MET A 30 -11.23 -4.59 7.77
C MET A 30 -10.66 -3.45 8.62
N GLN A 31 -11.40 -3.04 9.64
CA GLN A 31 -10.91 -2.07 10.61
C GLN A 31 -9.96 -2.79 11.58
N PRO A 32 -8.65 -2.48 11.58
CA PRO A 32 -7.72 -3.12 12.51
C PRO A 32 -8.17 -2.78 13.93
N LYS A 33 -8.48 -3.80 14.75
CA LYS A 33 -8.75 -3.57 16.16
C LYS A 33 -7.47 -3.02 16.81
N PRO A 34 -7.49 -1.83 17.41
CA PRO A 34 -6.34 -1.33 18.13
C PRO A 34 -6.06 -2.29 19.30
N VAL A 35 -4.83 -2.79 19.38
CA VAL A 35 -4.40 -3.59 20.53
C VAL A 35 -4.38 -2.66 21.73
N THR A 36 -5.12 -3.00 22.78
CA THR A 36 -5.15 -2.21 24.02
C THR A 36 -3.89 -2.48 24.85
N SER A 37 -3.46 -1.53 25.66
CA SER A 37 -2.30 -1.69 26.57
C SER A 37 -2.43 -2.92 27.47
N ASP A 38 -3.66 -3.21 27.92
CA ASP A 38 -3.95 -4.33 28.82
C ASP A 38 -3.78 -5.68 28.11
N GLU A 39 -4.16 -5.75 26.83
CA GLU A 39 -3.96 -6.95 26.00
C GLU A 39 -2.47 -7.19 25.72
N VAL A 40 -1.67 -6.12 25.55
CA VAL A 40 -0.21 -6.21 25.42
C VAL A 40 0.41 -6.71 26.72
N ALA A 41 0.02 -6.15 27.87
CA ALA A 41 0.53 -6.56 29.17
C ALA A 41 0.19 -8.02 29.48
N ALA A 42 -1.04 -8.46 29.18
CA ALA A 42 -1.47 -9.84 29.34
C ALA A 42 -0.68 -10.80 28.44
N ARG A 43 -0.43 -10.43 27.18
CA ARG A 43 0.45 -11.22 26.28
C ARG A 43 1.88 -11.30 26.81
N ALA A 44 2.46 -10.18 27.24
CA ALA A 44 3.81 -10.15 27.78
C ALA A 44 3.96 -11.06 29.01
N ALA A 45 3.00 -11.04 29.93
CA ALA A 45 2.98 -11.92 31.10
C ALA A 45 2.87 -13.41 30.70
N ALA A 46 2.00 -13.74 29.74
CA ALA A 46 1.85 -15.09 29.24
C ALA A 46 3.12 -15.61 28.54
N ASP A 47 3.79 -14.75 27.78
CA ASP A 47 5.02 -15.12 27.07
C ASP A 47 6.21 -15.26 28.03
N GLN A 48 6.30 -14.42 29.07
CA GLN A 48 7.27 -14.61 30.16
C GLN A 48 7.10 -15.98 30.83
N ALA A 49 5.87 -16.39 31.13
CA ALA A 49 5.62 -17.71 31.72
C ALA A 49 6.09 -18.86 30.79
N LYS A 50 5.90 -18.71 29.47
CA LYS A 50 6.36 -19.71 28.49
C LYS A 50 7.87 -19.77 28.32
N ILE A 51 8.60 -18.65 28.53
CA ILE A 51 10.06 -18.60 28.43
C ILE A 51 10.70 -19.58 29.44
N TYR A 52 10.16 -19.67 30.66
CA TYR A 52 10.71 -20.49 31.74
C TYR A 52 10.09 -21.90 31.85
N ALA A 53 8.92 -22.14 31.24
CA ALA A 53 8.17 -23.40 31.39
C ALA A 53 8.92 -24.66 30.91
N ASN A 54 9.80 -24.55 29.92
CA ASN A 54 10.50 -25.69 29.31
C ASN A 54 11.95 -25.87 29.79
N GLN A 55 12.29 -25.32 30.97
CA GLN A 55 13.61 -25.51 31.55
C GLN A 55 13.69 -26.83 32.31
N GLU A 56 14.65 -27.68 31.94
CA GLU A 56 14.87 -28.94 32.66
C GLU A 56 15.28 -28.64 34.12
N PRO A 57 14.70 -29.30 35.15
CA PRO A 57 15.10 -29.12 36.54
C PRO A 57 16.51 -29.66 36.83
N ILE A 58 17.18 -29.10 37.83
CA ILE A 58 18.49 -29.57 38.30
C ILE A 58 18.26 -30.65 39.37
N ARG A 59 18.53 -31.92 39.03
CA ARG A 59 18.28 -33.07 39.93
C ARG A 59 19.55 -33.66 40.55
N ALA A 60 20.73 -33.24 40.12
CA ALA A 60 22.04 -33.75 40.55
C ALA A 60 23.09 -32.63 40.55
N PRO A 61 24.26 -32.82 41.22
CA PRO A 61 25.38 -31.89 41.13
C PRO A 61 25.81 -31.69 39.67
N ILE A 62 25.80 -30.45 39.21
CA ILE A 62 26.14 -30.09 37.82
C ILE A 62 27.66 -30.07 37.65
N ARG A 63 28.18 -30.76 36.64
CA ARG A 63 29.57 -30.59 36.19
C ARG A 63 29.70 -29.30 35.38
N PHE A 64 30.92 -28.77 35.29
CA PHE A 64 31.16 -27.51 34.58
C PHE A 64 30.68 -27.55 33.12
N GLU A 65 30.93 -28.65 32.40
CA GLU A 65 30.44 -28.80 31.02
C GLU A 65 28.91 -28.75 30.91
N ASP A 66 28.17 -29.34 31.86
CA ASP A 66 26.71 -29.34 31.88
C ASP A 66 26.16 -27.93 32.17
N ALA A 67 26.85 -27.16 33.02
CA ALA A 67 26.51 -25.76 33.30
C ALA A 67 26.63 -24.90 32.03
N VAL A 68 27.74 -25.04 31.30
CA VAL A 68 28.00 -24.28 30.07
C VAL A 68 27.01 -24.66 28.97
N ALA A 69 26.73 -25.96 28.79
CA ALA A 69 25.74 -26.43 27.83
C ALA A 69 24.33 -25.88 28.13
N ARG A 70 23.94 -25.83 29.42
CA ARG A 70 22.66 -25.25 29.85
C ARG A 70 22.63 -23.73 29.65
N ALA A 71 23.72 -23.04 29.96
CA ALA A 71 23.84 -21.59 29.77
C ALA A 71 23.71 -21.19 28.30
N LEU A 72 24.24 -21.98 27.36
CA LEU A 72 24.06 -21.77 25.93
C LEU A 72 22.65 -22.16 25.46
N LYS A 73 22.12 -23.31 25.91
CA LYS A 73 20.82 -23.85 25.45
C LYS A 73 19.62 -23.01 25.89
N TYR A 74 19.67 -22.43 27.08
CA TYR A 74 18.60 -21.60 27.64
C TYR A 74 18.97 -20.11 27.67
N ASN A 75 19.94 -19.70 26.84
CA ASN A 75 20.31 -18.29 26.71
C ASN A 75 19.15 -17.48 26.09
N LEU A 76 18.58 -16.58 26.89
CA LEU A 76 17.49 -15.71 26.43
C LEU A 76 18.00 -14.68 25.40
N ASP A 77 19.22 -14.17 25.57
CA ASP A 77 19.80 -13.17 24.66
C ASP A 77 19.97 -13.72 23.25
N TYR A 78 20.31 -15.01 23.10
CA TYR A 78 20.41 -15.67 21.81
C TYR A 78 19.06 -15.73 21.09
N ARG A 79 17.99 -16.09 21.81
CA ARG A 79 16.63 -16.10 21.26
C ARG A 79 16.14 -14.70 20.91
N LEU A 80 16.50 -13.72 21.74
CA LEU A 80 16.19 -12.30 21.50
C LEU A 80 16.86 -11.81 20.21
N LYS A 81 18.16 -12.09 20.02
CA LYS A 81 18.87 -11.73 18.78
C LYS A 81 18.26 -12.36 17.52
N LEU A 82 17.76 -13.59 17.61
CA LEU A 82 17.05 -14.24 16.49
C LEU A 82 15.74 -13.50 16.15
N MET A 83 14.98 -13.09 17.17
CA MET A 83 13.76 -12.30 16.98
C MET A 83 14.06 -10.90 16.40
N GLU A 84 15.10 -10.23 16.89
CA GLU A 84 15.57 -8.95 16.34
C GLU A 84 15.96 -9.08 14.87
N SER A 85 16.70 -10.13 14.52
CA SER A 85 17.08 -10.42 13.13
C SER A 85 15.86 -10.68 12.25
N ALA A 86 14.87 -11.43 12.73
CA ALA A 86 13.63 -11.67 12.00
C ALA A 86 12.83 -10.38 11.78
N LEU A 87 12.78 -9.50 12.80
CA LEU A 87 12.13 -8.18 12.69
C LEU A 87 12.83 -7.30 11.65
N ALA A 88 14.17 -7.22 11.71
CA ALA A 88 14.96 -6.46 10.76
C ALA A 88 14.78 -6.98 9.32
N SER A 89 14.75 -8.31 9.14
CA SER A 89 14.46 -8.93 7.84
C SER A 89 13.06 -8.59 7.32
N GLY A 90 12.05 -8.54 8.20
CA GLY A 90 10.69 -8.14 7.82
C GLY A 90 10.64 -6.68 7.36
N GLN A 91 11.32 -5.77 8.07
CA GLN A 91 11.41 -4.36 7.69
C GLN A 91 12.11 -4.16 6.33
N ALA A 92 13.18 -4.93 6.06
CA ALA A 92 13.89 -4.86 4.79
C ALA A 92 13.01 -5.23 3.58
N GLN A 93 12.06 -6.17 3.75
CA GLN A 93 11.13 -6.55 2.68
C GLN A 93 10.20 -5.39 2.31
N PHE A 94 9.69 -4.62 3.28
CA PHE A 94 8.87 -3.44 3.00
C PHE A 94 9.64 -2.36 2.24
N VAL A 95 10.90 -2.12 2.61
CA VAL A 95 11.76 -1.17 1.88
C VAL A 95 12.02 -1.65 0.45
N THR A 96 12.15 -2.97 0.24
CA THR A 96 12.35 -3.53 -1.10
C THR A 96 11.13 -3.27 -2.01
N TYR A 97 9.91 -3.27 -1.47
CA TYR A 97 8.71 -2.92 -2.24
C TYR A 97 8.65 -1.44 -2.65
N ASP A 98 9.22 -0.54 -1.85
CA ASP A 98 9.31 0.90 -2.16
C ASP A 98 10.38 1.21 -3.22
N MET A 99 11.36 0.31 -3.39
CA MET A 99 12.41 0.41 -4.41
C MET A 99 12.01 -0.18 -5.78
N LEU A 100 10.78 -0.70 -5.92
CA LEU A 100 10.29 -1.19 -7.21
C LEU A 100 9.86 -0.03 -8.10
N PRO A 101 10.12 -0.09 -9.43
CA PRO A 101 9.68 0.94 -10.35
C PRO A 101 8.16 1.13 -10.27
N SER A 102 7.71 2.35 -10.05
CA SER A 102 6.29 2.65 -9.99
C SER A 102 5.76 2.90 -11.41
N LEU A 103 4.70 2.19 -11.78
CA LEU A 103 3.97 2.41 -13.04
C LEU A 103 2.89 3.46 -12.80
N LEU A 104 3.15 4.70 -13.21
CA LEU A 104 2.19 5.80 -13.12
C LEU A 104 1.57 6.05 -14.51
N ALA A 105 0.33 5.60 -14.68
CA ALA A 105 -0.50 5.91 -15.83
C ALA A 105 -1.57 6.93 -15.42
N SER A 106 -1.58 8.10 -16.06
CA SER A 106 -2.55 9.16 -15.80
C SER A 106 -3.24 9.59 -17.09
N ALA A 107 -4.56 9.74 -17.02
CA ALA A 107 -5.37 10.29 -18.10
C ALA A 107 -6.28 11.39 -17.53
N GLY A 108 -6.38 12.52 -18.24
CA GLY A 108 -7.13 13.68 -17.82
C GLY A 108 -7.70 14.47 -19.00
N TYR A 109 -8.76 15.23 -18.73
CA TYR A 109 -9.43 16.07 -19.72
C TYR A 109 -9.48 17.50 -19.19
N VAL A 110 -8.96 18.44 -19.97
CA VAL A 110 -8.96 19.86 -19.62
C VAL A 110 -9.73 20.62 -20.69
N SER A 111 -10.88 21.17 -20.30
CA SER A 111 -11.68 22.07 -21.12
C SER A 111 -11.69 23.45 -20.47
N ARG A 112 -11.28 24.48 -21.21
CA ARG A 112 -11.30 25.87 -20.73
C ARG A 112 -12.36 26.67 -21.48
N ASN A 113 -13.04 27.59 -20.78
CA ASN A 113 -14.08 28.41 -21.40
C ASN A 113 -13.51 29.60 -22.21
N ASN A 114 -12.35 30.13 -21.80
CA ASN A 114 -11.73 31.30 -22.42
C ASN A 114 -10.50 30.93 -23.28
N TYR A 115 -10.28 31.66 -24.37
CA TYR A 115 -9.08 31.52 -25.20
C TYR A 115 -7.88 32.19 -24.53
N TYR A 116 -6.70 31.56 -24.62
CA TYR A 116 -5.46 32.18 -24.16
C TYR A 116 -4.97 33.12 -25.25
N VAL A 117 -5.22 34.41 -25.08
CA VAL A 117 -4.79 35.47 -25.98
C VAL A 117 -3.50 36.06 -25.44
N THR A 118 -2.48 36.14 -26.29
CA THR A 118 -1.22 36.82 -25.96
C THR A 118 -1.06 38.02 -26.88
N ASP A 119 -0.87 39.19 -26.28
CA ASP A 119 -0.53 40.41 -26.99
C ASP A 119 0.98 40.39 -27.27
N SER A 120 1.35 40.55 -28.54
CA SER A 120 2.75 40.65 -28.95
C SER A 120 3.13 42.12 -29.08
N VAL A 121 4.23 42.52 -28.44
CA VAL A 121 4.77 43.88 -28.54
C VAL A 121 5.97 43.85 -29.47
N ASP A 122 5.99 44.74 -30.45
CA ASP A 122 7.13 44.94 -31.33
C ASP A 122 8.28 45.60 -30.55
N ILE A 123 9.47 45.00 -30.58
CA ILE A 123 10.63 45.42 -29.75
C ILE A 123 11.29 46.73 -30.22
N ASP A 124 11.15 47.08 -31.51
CA ASP A 124 11.79 48.26 -32.10
C ASP A 124 10.88 49.49 -32.03
N THR A 125 9.56 49.28 -32.14
CA THR A 125 8.57 50.37 -32.16
C THR A 125 7.75 50.48 -30.87
N GLY A 126 7.81 49.49 -29.99
CA GLY A 126 7.05 49.44 -28.73
C GLY A 126 5.54 49.37 -28.90
N GLN A 127 5.04 49.21 -30.13
CA GLN A 127 3.62 49.15 -30.42
C GLN A 127 3.08 47.73 -30.19
N VAL A 128 1.92 47.66 -29.56
CA VAL A 128 1.20 46.41 -29.34
C VAL A 128 0.50 46.02 -30.64
N LEU A 129 0.83 44.86 -31.21
CA LEU A 129 0.19 44.37 -32.42
C LEU A 129 -1.25 43.95 -32.09
N LEU A 130 -2.25 44.55 -32.75
CA LEU A 130 -3.68 44.22 -32.55
C LEU A 130 -4.08 42.84 -33.11
N SER A 131 -3.15 42.12 -33.72
CA SER A 131 -3.35 40.73 -34.10
C SER A 131 -3.13 39.85 -32.88
N ASN A 132 -4.21 39.64 -32.13
CA ASN A 132 -4.28 38.67 -31.04
C ASN A 132 -3.92 37.27 -31.57
N THR A 133 -2.82 36.71 -31.04
CA THR A 133 -2.40 35.35 -31.39
C THR A 133 -2.83 34.38 -30.30
N THR A 134 -3.29 33.20 -30.71
CA THR A 134 -3.66 32.10 -29.80
C THR A 134 -2.75 30.93 -30.09
N SER A 135 -2.02 30.47 -29.07
CA SER A 135 -1.06 29.35 -29.18
C SER A 135 -1.55 28.10 -28.43
N GLN A 136 -2.67 28.21 -27.70
CA GLN A 136 -3.18 27.14 -26.85
C GLN A 136 -4.55 26.67 -27.32
N GLU A 137 -4.70 25.35 -27.42
CA GLU A 137 -5.95 24.69 -27.78
C GLU A 137 -6.96 24.73 -26.61
N LYS A 138 -8.23 25.05 -26.90
CA LYS A 138 -9.31 25.22 -25.91
C LYS A 138 -9.66 23.92 -25.17
N ASN A 139 -9.50 22.80 -25.87
CA ASN A 139 -9.81 21.47 -25.36
C ASN A 139 -8.58 20.57 -25.49
N ARG A 140 -8.08 20.05 -24.37
CA ARG A 140 -6.90 19.19 -24.37
C ARG A 140 -7.20 17.88 -23.65
N GLN A 141 -6.95 16.79 -24.35
CA GLN A 141 -6.84 15.47 -23.77
C GLN A 141 -5.38 15.27 -23.34
N ILE A 142 -5.16 14.91 -22.09
CA ILE A 142 -3.82 14.65 -21.56
C ILE A 142 -3.77 13.17 -21.21
N ALA A 143 -2.86 12.45 -21.83
CA ALA A 143 -2.53 11.08 -21.48
C ALA A 143 -1.02 10.98 -21.30
N SER A 144 -0.58 10.49 -20.16
CA SER A 144 0.83 10.26 -19.87
C SER A 144 1.01 8.94 -19.13
N ALA A 145 2.03 8.21 -19.52
CA ALA A 145 2.51 7.03 -18.82
C ALA A 145 3.99 7.25 -18.51
N ALA A 146 4.37 7.13 -17.25
CA ALA A 146 5.75 7.23 -16.81
C ALA A 146 6.16 5.94 -16.09
N LEU A 147 7.38 5.51 -16.38
CA LEU A 147 8.09 4.47 -15.65
C LEU A 147 9.28 5.17 -14.97
N THR A 148 9.26 5.24 -13.64
CA THR A 148 10.34 5.80 -12.82
C THR A 148 11.07 4.69 -12.08
#